data_AF-A0A8H3HI03-F1
#
_entry.id   AF-A0A8H3HI03-F1
#
_cell.length_a   1.000
_cell.length_b   1.000
_cell.length_c   1.000
_cell.angle_alpha   90.00
_cell.angle_beta   90.00
_cell.angle_gamma   90.00
#
_symmetry.space_group_name_H-M   'P 1'
#
loop_
_entity.id
_entity.type
_entity.pdbx_description
1 polymer ?
#
loop_
_entity_poly.entity_id
_entity_poly.type
_entity_poly.pdbx_seq_one_letter_code
_entity_poly.pdbx_strand_id
1 'polypeptide(L)'
;MLGLGLGLQGCEAPSPTSVSAPSLVPPITYDDSHPRIKLPAPITLPTLPLPSPPVHPPSPPNLKPLLPSPNLGSHRPVLGNLYLSSCPGKKVRLHGPTSIKGRGAICRDLKADLERIKQAGVFLIVCCLDDDELEFLGAPWNEYRRYTREVGLDVLRLPMPEGLCPLSVQTISEHMDQIIRDYTLAGKHVLVHCRGGVGRAGLVACVWMLKLGICGPPQSKQQQDPITQQTATPDPADARDPVIRDPTTQTPPEHMMYERKVPRGSMELLERVVYIIRRQRSVKAIETYEQVRFLLEFIEYLRDLDAMSKSREPLVS
;
A
#
# COMPACT_ATOMS: atom_id res chain seq x y z
N MET A 1 -8.51 -5.97 1.15
CA MET A 1 -7.11 -5.51 1.26
C MET A 1 -6.66 -5.10 -0.13
N LEU A 2 -5.97 -3.98 -0.31
CA LEU A 2 -5.31 -3.67 -1.57
C LEU A 2 -3.86 -4.14 -1.40
N GLY A 3 -3.53 -5.27 -2.01
CA GLY A 3 -2.17 -5.81 -2.05
C GLY A 3 -1.44 -5.23 -3.25
N LEU A 4 -0.14 -4.99 -3.10
CA LEU A 4 0.74 -4.55 -4.18
C LEU A 4 1.41 -5.79 -4.75
N GLY A 5 0.90 -6.27 -5.88
CA GLY A 5 1.41 -7.45 -6.55
C GLY A 5 1.61 -7.19 -8.04
N LEU A 6 2.83 -7.42 -8.51
CA LEU A 6 3.18 -7.60 -9.92
C LEU A 6 3.14 -9.10 -10.22
N GLY A 7 2.57 -9.50 -11.37
CA GLY A 7 2.89 -10.78 -12.03
C GLY A 7 1.78 -11.82 -12.12
N LEU A 8 1.56 -12.29 -13.36
CA LEU A 8 0.56 -13.22 -13.90
C LEU A 8 0.96 -14.71 -13.81
N GLN A 9 -0.05 -15.59 -13.73
CA GLN A 9 -0.22 -17.01 -14.14
C GLN A 9 -0.97 -17.76 -13.03
N GLY A 10 -2.11 -18.43 -13.21
CA GLY A 10 -2.63 -19.14 -14.38
C GLY A 10 -2.41 -20.65 -14.15
N CYS A 11 -3.40 -21.36 -13.60
CA CYS A 11 -3.66 -22.79 -13.83
C CYS A 11 -4.93 -23.27 -13.11
N GLU A 12 -5.56 -24.24 -13.76
CA GLU A 12 -6.93 -24.73 -13.66
C GLU A 12 -7.33 -25.45 -12.37
N ALA A 13 -8.65 -25.45 -12.13
CA ALA A 13 -9.36 -26.36 -11.22
C ALA A 13 -9.97 -27.53 -12.01
N PRO A 14 -10.19 -28.70 -11.39
CA PRO A 14 -11.21 -29.64 -11.84
C PRO A 14 -12.47 -29.56 -10.98
N SER A 15 -13.61 -29.71 -11.65
CA SER A 15 -14.99 -29.60 -11.17
C SER A 15 -15.51 -30.89 -10.48
N PRO A 16 -16.67 -30.81 -9.79
CA PRO A 16 -17.12 -31.81 -8.81
C PRO A 16 -18.10 -32.85 -9.37
N THR A 17 -18.23 -33.95 -8.62
CA THR A 17 -19.16 -35.06 -8.83
C THR A 17 -20.62 -34.72 -8.51
N SER A 18 -21.50 -35.29 -9.33
CA SER A 18 -22.95 -35.17 -9.42
C SER A 18 -23.75 -35.69 -8.21
N VAL A 19 -24.79 -34.95 -7.78
CA VAL A 19 -26.00 -35.54 -7.15
C VAL A 19 -27.24 -34.75 -7.57
N SER A 20 -28.27 -35.50 -7.97
CA SER A 20 -29.53 -35.11 -8.60
C SER A 20 -30.50 -34.32 -7.70
N ALA A 21 -31.23 -33.38 -8.30
CA ALA A 21 -32.38 -32.69 -7.71
C ALA A 21 -33.71 -33.23 -8.28
N PRO A 22 -34.82 -33.29 -7.51
CA PRO A 22 -36.13 -33.61 -8.04
C PRO A 22 -36.88 -32.35 -8.54
N SER A 23 -37.63 -32.57 -9.61
CA SER A 23 -38.51 -31.65 -10.34
C SER A 23 -39.81 -31.34 -9.59
N LEU A 24 -40.23 -30.08 -9.58
CA LEU A 24 -41.61 -29.64 -9.30
C LEU A 24 -41.97 -28.44 -10.18
N VAL A 25 -42.97 -28.62 -11.04
CA VAL A 25 -43.69 -27.62 -11.86
C VAL A 25 -45.14 -27.64 -11.38
N PRO A 26 -45.84 -26.50 -11.12
CA PRO A 26 -46.74 -25.86 -12.12
C PRO A 26 -47.07 -24.36 -11.83
N PRO A 27 -48.10 -23.72 -12.45
CA PRO A 27 -48.50 -23.65 -13.85
C PRO A 27 -48.42 -22.20 -14.41
N ILE A 28 -48.74 -22.10 -15.69
CA ILE A 28 -48.61 -20.95 -16.60
C ILE A 28 -49.93 -20.15 -16.58
N THR A 29 -49.87 -18.83 -16.40
CA THR A 29 -50.95 -17.91 -16.80
C THR A 29 -50.41 -16.90 -17.80
N TYR A 30 -51.09 -16.86 -18.94
CA TYR A 30 -50.81 -16.12 -20.16
C TYR A 30 -51.37 -14.70 -20.01
N ASP A 31 -50.58 -13.67 -20.31
CA ASP A 31 -51.09 -12.33 -20.65
C ASP A 31 -50.26 -11.78 -21.82
N ASP A 32 -50.96 -11.34 -22.86
CA ASP A 32 -50.50 -11.16 -24.23
C ASP A 32 -50.83 -9.72 -24.67
N SER A 33 -49.82 -8.88 -24.83
CA SER A 33 -49.96 -7.56 -25.46
C SER A 33 -48.63 -7.01 -26.03
N HIS A 34 -48.23 -7.56 -27.19
CA HIS A 34 -47.48 -6.95 -28.33
C HIS A 34 -46.02 -6.41 -28.17
N PRO A 35 -45.20 -6.28 -29.25
CA PRO A 35 -45.25 -6.86 -30.60
C PRO A 35 -44.01 -7.71 -31.00
N ARG A 36 -44.20 -8.65 -31.94
CA ARG A 36 -43.19 -9.57 -32.49
C ARG A 36 -42.03 -8.88 -33.20
N ILE A 37 -40.81 -9.11 -32.74
CA ILE A 37 -39.58 -8.89 -33.51
C ILE A 37 -39.26 -10.19 -34.28
N LYS A 38 -39.19 -10.10 -35.62
CA LYS A 38 -38.77 -11.20 -36.49
C LYS A 38 -37.27 -11.48 -36.28
N LEU A 39 -36.92 -12.71 -35.89
CA LEU A 39 -35.54 -13.19 -35.87
C LEU A 39 -35.08 -13.51 -37.31
N PRO A 40 -33.89 -13.06 -37.76
CA PRO A 40 -33.34 -13.47 -39.06
C PRO A 40 -32.86 -14.93 -39.03
N ALA A 41 -32.90 -15.56 -40.21
CA ALA A 41 -32.48 -16.94 -40.47
C ALA A 41 -30.99 -17.22 -40.14
N PRO A 42 -30.63 -18.48 -39.83
CA PRO A 42 -29.25 -18.85 -39.48
C PRO A 42 -28.28 -18.66 -40.66
N ILE A 43 -27.14 -18.05 -40.36
CA ILE A 43 -26.03 -17.84 -41.29
C ILE A 43 -25.23 -19.15 -41.39
N THR A 44 -25.13 -19.70 -42.60
CA THR A 44 -24.25 -20.83 -42.95
C THR A 44 -22.80 -20.34 -43.04
N LEU A 45 -21.88 -20.91 -42.25
CA LEU A 45 -20.45 -20.61 -42.33
C LEU A 45 -19.77 -21.42 -43.46
N PRO A 46 -18.82 -20.86 -44.21
CA PRO A 46 -18.05 -21.61 -45.20
C PRO A 46 -17.02 -22.54 -44.55
N THR A 47 -16.96 -23.78 -45.02
CA THR A 47 -15.97 -24.80 -44.62
C THR A 47 -14.57 -24.38 -45.08
N LEU A 48 -13.61 -24.27 -44.15
CA LEU A 48 -12.19 -24.01 -44.46
C LEU A 48 -11.49 -25.31 -44.93
N PRO A 49 -10.51 -25.23 -45.86
CA PRO A 49 -9.74 -26.39 -46.30
C PRO A 49 -8.75 -26.88 -45.23
N LEU A 50 -8.48 -28.19 -45.24
CA LEU A 50 -7.56 -28.90 -44.35
C LEU A 50 -6.09 -28.46 -44.57
N PRO A 51 -5.26 -28.33 -43.52
CA PRO A 51 -3.83 -28.02 -43.68
C PRO A 51 -3.00 -29.22 -44.15
N SER A 52 -1.98 -28.93 -44.98
CA SER A 52 -0.96 -29.85 -45.49
C SER A 52 -0.03 -30.38 -44.37
N PRO A 53 0.66 -31.53 -44.56
CA PRO A 53 1.53 -32.11 -43.53
C PRO A 53 2.81 -31.29 -43.31
N PRO A 54 3.41 -31.35 -42.11
CA PRO A 54 4.57 -30.54 -41.78
C PRO A 54 5.87 -31.06 -42.43
N VAL A 55 6.68 -30.13 -42.94
CA VAL A 55 8.05 -30.37 -43.38
C VAL A 55 8.97 -30.39 -42.16
N HIS A 56 9.75 -31.46 -41.98
CA HIS A 56 10.72 -31.59 -40.88
C HIS A 56 11.91 -30.61 -41.03
N PRO A 57 12.36 -29.94 -39.95
CA PRO A 57 13.63 -29.22 -39.95
C PRO A 57 14.83 -30.17 -39.80
N PRO A 58 16.04 -29.81 -40.28
CA PRO A 58 17.23 -30.63 -40.12
C PRO A 58 17.70 -30.66 -38.66
N SER A 59 18.22 -31.81 -38.25
CA SER A 59 18.70 -32.10 -36.89
C SER A 59 19.91 -31.24 -36.48
N PRO A 60 19.99 -30.78 -35.21
CA PRO A 60 21.10 -29.97 -34.71
C PRO A 60 22.37 -30.80 -34.49
N PRO A 61 23.56 -30.17 -34.49
CA PRO A 61 24.82 -30.86 -34.23
C PRO A 61 24.90 -31.34 -32.77
N ASN A 62 25.56 -32.49 -32.61
CA ASN A 62 25.69 -33.25 -31.37
C ASN A 62 26.51 -32.47 -30.33
N LEU A 63 25.83 -31.81 -29.38
CA LEU A 63 26.46 -31.20 -28.20
C LEU A 63 26.52 -32.25 -27.09
N LYS A 64 27.74 -32.56 -26.63
CA LYS A 64 28.01 -33.47 -25.53
C LYS A 64 27.24 -33.02 -24.26
N PRO A 65 26.65 -33.94 -23.47
CA PRO A 65 25.99 -33.57 -22.22
C PRO A 65 27.03 -33.01 -21.24
N LEU A 66 26.94 -31.72 -20.95
CA LEU A 66 27.58 -31.15 -19.76
C LEU A 66 26.92 -31.78 -18.53
N LEU A 67 27.73 -32.32 -17.62
CA LEU A 67 27.27 -32.80 -16.32
C LEU A 67 26.39 -31.72 -15.65
N PRO A 68 25.32 -32.10 -14.95
CA PRO A 68 24.53 -31.14 -14.20
C PRO A 68 25.41 -30.53 -13.09
N SER A 69 25.75 -29.25 -13.27
CA SER A 69 26.25 -28.41 -12.18
C SER A 69 25.26 -28.49 -11.01
N PRO A 70 25.73 -28.56 -9.76
CA PRO A 70 24.83 -28.58 -8.61
C PRO A 70 23.92 -27.35 -8.66
N ASN A 71 22.61 -27.61 -8.64
CA ASN A 71 21.54 -26.62 -8.61
C ASN A 71 21.72 -25.71 -7.38
N LEU A 72 22.50 -24.64 -7.51
CA LEU A 72 22.34 -23.46 -6.65
C LEU A 72 21.08 -22.77 -7.15
N GLY A 73 19.92 -23.28 -6.72
CA GLY A 73 18.64 -22.63 -6.96
C GLY A 73 18.78 -21.17 -6.51
N SER A 74 18.69 -20.25 -7.47
CA SER A 74 18.59 -18.82 -7.21
C SER A 74 17.24 -18.55 -6.55
N HIS A 75 17.10 -18.95 -5.28
CA HIS A 75 16.02 -18.50 -4.43
C HIS A 75 16.28 -17.02 -4.18
N ARG A 76 15.75 -16.17 -5.07
CA ARG A 76 15.58 -14.76 -4.73
C ARG A 76 14.85 -14.72 -3.39
N PRO A 77 15.40 -14.07 -2.35
CA PRO A 77 14.73 -13.99 -1.07
C PRO A 77 13.36 -13.32 -1.30
N VAL A 78 12.29 -14.07 -1.01
CA VAL A 78 10.92 -13.56 -1.11
C VAL A 78 10.68 -12.72 0.13
N LEU A 79 10.52 -11.40 -0.05
CA LEU A 79 10.18 -10.50 1.05
C LEU A 79 8.72 -10.67 1.46
N GLY A 80 8.47 -10.56 2.75
CA GLY A 80 7.12 -10.48 3.31
C GLY A 80 6.49 -9.13 2.95
N ASN A 81 5.23 -9.17 2.49
CA ASN A 81 4.46 -7.96 2.21
C ASN A 81 4.04 -7.24 3.50
N LEU A 82 3.82 -5.92 3.40
CA LEU A 82 3.13 -5.13 4.42
C LEU A 82 1.74 -4.74 3.92
N TYR A 83 0.70 -5.21 4.62
CA TYR A 83 -0.69 -4.90 4.33
C TYR A 83 -1.24 -3.79 5.23
N LEU A 84 -2.22 -3.04 4.71
CA LEU A 84 -2.98 -2.05 5.46
C LEU A 84 -4.46 -2.40 5.49
N SER A 85 -5.08 -2.27 6.66
CA SER A 85 -6.53 -2.43 6.82
C SER A 85 -7.13 -1.50 7.86
N SER A 86 -8.46 -1.35 7.84
CA SER A 86 -9.20 -0.86 9.01
C SER A 86 -9.20 -1.91 10.13
N CYS A 87 -9.48 -1.48 11.36
CA CYS A 87 -9.53 -2.33 12.55
C CYS A 87 -10.36 -3.62 12.32
N PRO A 88 -9.80 -4.82 12.52
CA PRO A 88 -10.54 -6.08 12.49
C PRO A 88 -11.75 -6.06 13.43
N GLY A 89 -12.87 -6.66 13.04
CA GLY A 89 -14.07 -6.71 13.88
C GLY A 89 -14.75 -5.37 14.11
N LYS A 90 -14.34 -4.32 13.38
CA LYS A 90 -14.88 -2.96 13.54
C LYS A 90 -16.41 -2.96 13.46
N LYS A 91 -17.03 -2.40 14.52
CA LYS A 91 -18.44 -2.11 14.64
C LYS A 91 -18.61 -0.60 14.78
N VAL A 92 -19.30 0.03 13.82
CA VAL A 92 -19.68 1.44 13.87
C VAL A 92 -21.19 1.53 13.71
N ARG A 93 -21.84 1.90 14.82
CA ARG A 93 -23.27 2.16 14.87
C ARG A 93 -23.54 3.55 14.30
N LEU A 94 -24.40 3.66 13.29
CA LEU A 94 -24.91 4.93 12.80
C LEU A 94 -26.21 5.25 13.53
N HIS A 95 -26.11 5.67 14.80
CA HIS A 95 -27.27 6.22 15.51
C HIS A 95 -26.97 7.68 15.82
N GLY A 96 -27.37 8.58 14.91
CA GLY A 96 -27.20 10.02 15.06
C GLY A 96 -27.69 10.79 13.82
N PRO A 97 -28.07 12.07 13.97
CA PRO A 97 -28.61 12.90 12.89
C PRO A 97 -27.61 13.17 11.74
N THR A 98 -26.33 12.84 11.93
CA THR A 98 -25.28 12.90 10.90
C THR A 98 -25.16 11.60 10.11
N SER A 99 -26.29 10.96 9.77
CA SER A 99 -26.41 9.98 8.68
C SER A 99 -26.16 10.66 7.32
N ILE A 100 -25.03 11.35 7.19
CA ILE A 100 -24.68 12.15 6.03
C ILE A 100 -23.61 11.36 5.29
N LYS A 101 -23.94 10.92 4.07
CA LYS A 101 -23.13 10.19 3.07
C LYS A 101 -23.38 8.67 2.90
N GLY A 102 -24.59 8.16 3.12
CA GLY A 102 -25.03 6.88 2.54
C GLY A 102 -24.15 5.64 2.83
N ARG A 103 -23.32 5.69 3.88
CA ARG A 103 -22.53 4.53 4.31
C ARG A 103 -23.40 3.75 5.28
N GLY A 104 -23.59 2.45 5.04
CA GLY A 104 -24.30 1.57 5.96
C GLY A 104 -23.55 1.38 7.27
N ALA A 105 -24.25 0.86 8.29
CA ALA A 105 -23.61 0.49 9.55
C ALA A 105 -22.51 -0.55 9.28
N ILE A 106 -21.36 -0.39 9.92
CA ILE A 106 -20.28 -1.38 9.82
C ILE A 106 -20.46 -2.32 11.02
N CYS A 107 -20.64 -3.61 10.77
CA CYS A 107 -20.68 -4.62 11.83
C CYS A 107 -19.94 -5.86 11.33
N ARG A 108 -18.65 -5.96 11.66
CA ARG A 108 -17.82 -7.11 11.28
C ARG A 108 -17.54 -7.99 12.49
N ASP A 109 -17.40 -9.28 12.24
CA ASP A 109 -16.95 -10.22 13.26
C ASP A 109 -15.42 -10.17 13.39
N LEU A 110 -14.93 -10.14 14.63
CA LEU A 110 -13.51 -10.01 14.92
C LEU A 110 -12.75 -11.29 14.57
N LYS A 111 -13.27 -12.45 14.97
CA LYS A 111 -12.60 -13.73 14.73
C LYS A 111 -12.51 -14.03 13.24
N ALA A 112 -13.59 -13.86 12.49
CA ALA A 112 -13.63 -14.06 11.05
C ALA A 112 -12.68 -13.10 10.28
N ASP A 113 -12.55 -11.85 10.74
CA ASP A 113 -11.57 -10.93 10.16
C ASP A 113 -10.13 -11.39 10.43
N LEU A 114 -9.81 -11.86 11.63
CA LEU A 114 -8.49 -12.38 12.00
C LEU A 114 -8.14 -13.68 11.25
N GLU A 115 -9.10 -14.59 11.10
CA GLU A 115 -8.93 -15.81 10.29
C GLU A 115 -8.63 -15.47 8.83
N ARG A 116 -9.34 -14.49 8.25
CA ARG A 116 -9.07 -14.01 6.89
C ARG A 116 -7.68 -13.38 6.76
N ILE A 117 -7.23 -12.65 7.79
CA ILE A 117 -5.87 -12.09 7.84
C ILE A 117 -4.83 -13.19 7.84
N LYS A 118 -5.02 -14.25 8.65
CA LYS A 118 -4.12 -15.41 8.66
C LYS A 118 -4.11 -16.16 7.34
N GLN A 119 -5.27 -16.37 6.73
CA GLN A 119 -5.40 -17.00 5.41
C GLN A 119 -4.70 -16.22 4.30
N ALA A 120 -4.58 -14.90 4.44
CA ALA A 120 -3.78 -14.05 3.54
C ALA A 120 -2.26 -14.16 3.78
N GLY A 121 -1.79 -15.09 4.62
CA GLY A 121 -0.38 -15.32 4.89
C GLY A 121 0.26 -14.33 5.89
N VAL A 122 -0.56 -13.60 6.64
CA VAL A 122 -0.06 -12.68 7.67
C VAL A 122 0.36 -13.45 8.92
N PHE A 123 1.50 -13.03 9.48
CA PHE A 123 2.06 -13.58 10.71
C PHE A 123 2.00 -12.58 11.86
N LEU A 124 2.19 -11.29 11.57
CA LEU A 124 2.17 -10.21 12.56
C LEU A 124 1.09 -9.18 12.25
N ILE A 125 0.33 -8.81 13.27
CA ILE A 125 -0.50 -7.60 13.26
C ILE A 125 0.15 -6.51 14.11
N VAL A 126 0.34 -5.33 13.53
CA VAL A 126 0.67 -4.10 14.23
C VAL A 126 -0.62 -3.32 14.48
N CYS A 127 -1.01 -3.21 15.75
CA CYS A 127 -2.21 -2.50 16.19
C CYS A 127 -1.84 -1.12 16.74
N CYS A 128 -2.26 -0.07 16.01
CA CYS A 128 -1.98 1.33 16.38
C CYS A 128 -3.03 1.94 17.35
N LEU A 129 -3.94 1.14 17.87
CA LEU A 129 -5.06 1.59 18.72
C LEU A 129 -4.76 1.32 20.19
N ASP A 130 -5.20 2.22 21.06
CA ASP A 130 -5.29 1.97 22.50
C ASP A 130 -6.51 1.09 22.83
N ASP A 131 -6.66 0.75 24.11
CA ASP A 131 -7.74 -0.14 24.56
C ASP A 131 -9.12 0.52 24.44
N ASP A 132 -9.22 1.84 24.69
CA ASP A 132 -10.46 2.60 24.61
C ASP A 132 -10.97 2.70 23.17
N GLU A 133 -10.09 2.96 22.19
CA GLU A 133 -10.46 2.95 20.78
C GLU A 133 -10.88 1.56 20.30
N LEU A 134 -10.22 0.50 20.78
CA LEU A 134 -10.60 -0.88 20.46
C LEU A 134 -11.98 -1.23 21.02
N GLU A 135 -12.24 -0.88 22.28
CA GLU A 135 -13.55 -1.03 22.95
C GLU A 135 -14.64 -0.28 22.18
N PHE A 136 -14.38 1.00 21.84
CA PHE A 136 -15.31 1.84 21.10
C PHE A 136 -15.65 1.27 19.71
N LEU A 137 -14.70 0.57 19.08
CA LEU A 137 -14.91 -0.11 17.79
C LEU A 137 -15.51 -1.52 17.94
N GLY A 138 -15.85 -1.95 19.16
CA GLY A 138 -16.46 -3.24 19.45
C GLY A 138 -15.54 -4.44 19.26
N ALA A 139 -14.23 -4.22 19.44
CA ALA A 139 -13.15 -5.21 19.36
C ALA A 139 -12.22 -5.10 20.59
N PRO A 140 -12.75 -5.27 21.82
CA PRO A 140 -12.03 -5.01 23.06
C PRO A 140 -10.74 -5.84 23.16
N TRP A 141 -9.72 -5.31 23.81
CA TRP A 141 -8.37 -5.88 23.77
C TRP A 141 -8.29 -7.33 24.28
N ASN A 142 -9.06 -7.67 25.31
CA ASN A 142 -9.14 -9.02 25.85
C ASN A 142 -9.59 -10.05 24.79
N GLU A 143 -10.64 -9.75 24.03
CA GLU A 143 -11.12 -10.58 22.93
C GLU A 143 -10.14 -10.58 21.76
N TYR A 144 -9.62 -9.41 21.40
CA TYR A 144 -8.64 -9.26 20.32
C TYR A 144 -7.42 -10.16 20.57
N ARG A 145 -6.79 -10.03 21.74
CA ARG A 145 -5.62 -10.84 22.13
C ARG A 145 -5.94 -12.32 22.21
N ARG A 146 -7.13 -12.69 22.70
CA ARG A 146 -7.55 -14.09 22.75
C ARG A 146 -7.67 -14.68 21.35
N TYR A 147 -8.39 -14.01 20.45
CA TYR A 147 -8.61 -14.51 19.09
C TYR A 147 -7.34 -14.53 18.24
N THR A 148 -6.45 -13.53 18.37
CA THR A 148 -5.17 -13.59 17.64
C THR A 148 -4.31 -14.77 18.09
N ARG A 149 -4.29 -15.07 19.40
CA ARG A 149 -3.62 -16.27 19.93
C ARG A 149 -4.25 -17.56 19.42
N GLU A 150 -5.58 -17.66 19.40
CA GLU A 150 -6.30 -18.82 18.85
C GLU A 150 -5.99 -19.05 17.36
N VAL A 151 -5.90 -17.97 16.57
CA VAL A 151 -5.64 -18.04 15.12
C VAL A 151 -4.15 -18.22 14.79
N GLY A 152 -3.25 -17.99 15.76
CA GLY A 152 -1.80 -18.05 15.55
C GLY A 152 -1.25 -16.82 14.82
N LEU A 153 -1.67 -15.64 15.26
CA LEU A 153 -1.18 -14.33 14.83
C LEU A 153 -0.44 -13.64 15.97
N ASP A 154 0.78 -13.18 15.70
CA ASP A 154 1.51 -12.31 16.60
C ASP A 154 0.89 -10.91 16.59
N VAL A 155 0.98 -10.19 17.71
CA VAL A 155 0.46 -8.82 17.82
C VAL A 155 1.50 -7.91 18.47
N LEU A 156 1.87 -6.85 17.76
CA LEU A 156 2.62 -5.72 18.29
C LEU A 156 1.66 -4.55 18.55
N ARG A 157 1.62 -4.06 19.78
CA ARG A 157 0.87 -2.85 20.15
C ARG A 157 1.76 -1.63 19.98
N LEU A 158 1.31 -0.66 19.18
CA LEU A 158 1.92 0.67 19.03
C LEU A 158 0.83 1.74 19.17
N PRO A 159 0.17 1.83 20.34
CA PRO A 159 -0.93 2.76 20.55
C PRO A 159 -0.45 4.20 20.34
N MET A 160 -1.19 4.95 19.56
CA MET A 160 -0.89 6.35 19.26
C MET A 160 -2.20 7.10 18.99
N PRO A 161 -2.40 8.33 19.50
CA PRO A 161 -3.66 9.03 19.32
C PRO A 161 -4.00 9.30 17.85
N GLU A 162 -5.30 9.42 17.53
CA GLU A 162 -5.76 9.71 16.17
C GLU A 162 -5.14 11.03 15.65
N GLY A 163 -4.59 11.00 14.43
CA GLY A 163 -3.89 12.12 13.82
C GLY A 163 -2.43 12.34 14.28
N LEU A 164 -1.95 11.62 15.29
CA LEU A 164 -0.58 11.79 15.81
C LEU A 164 0.39 10.69 15.32
N CYS A 165 1.60 10.71 15.89
CA CYS A 165 2.78 9.92 15.53
C CYS A 165 3.34 9.20 16.77
N PRO A 166 4.28 8.25 16.60
CA PRO A 166 5.04 7.72 17.73
C PRO A 166 5.83 8.84 18.40
N LEU A 167 6.05 8.74 19.71
CA LEU A 167 6.75 9.77 20.47
C LEU A 167 8.26 9.84 20.17
N SER A 168 8.83 8.77 19.61
CA SER A 168 10.27 8.64 19.39
C SER A 168 10.55 7.97 18.04
N VAL A 169 11.35 8.65 17.21
CA VAL A 169 11.89 8.10 15.95
C VAL A 169 12.79 6.89 16.20
N GLN A 170 13.56 6.89 17.29
CA GLN A 170 14.42 5.78 17.67
C GLN A 170 13.60 4.54 18.04
N THR A 171 12.60 4.69 18.90
CA THR A 171 11.78 3.55 19.37
C THR A 171 11.02 2.90 18.21
N ILE A 172 10.45 3.70 17.29
CA ILE A 172 9.81 3.11 16.11
C ILE A 172 10.83 2.47 15.17
N SER A 173 12.05 3.01 15.06
CA SER A 173 13.12 2.42 14.26
C SER A 173 13.50 1.03 14.80
N GLU A 174 13.69 0.90 16.12
CA GLU A 174 14.05 -0.37 16.77
C GLU A 174 12.95 -1.43 16.60
N HIS A 175 11.69 -1.05 16.78
CA HIS A 175 10.56 -1.94 16.48
C HIS A 175 10.52 -2.32 15.00
N MET A 176 10.75 -1.38 14.09
CA MET A 176 10.75 -1.66 12.66
C MET A 176 11.91 -2.58 12.27
N ASP A 177 13.07 -2.45 12.91
CA ASP A 177 14.22 -3.34 12.73
C ASP A 177 13.87 -4.78 13.14
N GLN A 178 13.15 -4.97 14.25
CA GLN A 178 12.64 -6.29 14.66
C GLN A 178 11.63 -6.84 13.64
N ILE A 179 10.65 -6.02 13.23
CA ILE A 179 9.65 -6.42 12.23
C ILE A 179 10.31 -6.86 10.92
N ILE A 180 11.28 -6.08 10.44
CA ILE A 180 11.96 -6.35 9.18
C ILE A 180 12.75 -7.65 9.27
N ARG A 181 13.54 -7.86 10.33
CA ARG A 181 14.35 -9.07 10.48
C ARG A 181 13.50 -10.32 10.66
N ASP A 182 12.54 -10.29 11.58
CA ASP A 182 11.86 -11.51 12.05
C ASP A 182 10.70 -11.93 11.13
N TYR A 183 10.16 -10.96 10.37
CA TYR A 183 9.01 -11.18 9.49
C TYR A 183 9.33 -10.86 8.03
N THR A 184 9.66 -9.61 7.71
CA THR A 184 9.78 -9.17 6.30
C THR A 184 10.88 -9.93 5.55
N LEU A 185 12.11 -9.99 6.09
CA LEU A 185 13.22 -10.70 5.46
C LEU A 185 13.03 -12.23 5.49
N ALA A 186 12.19 -12.73 6.39
CA ALA A 186 11.80 -14.14 6.47
C ALA A 186 10.62 -14.51 5.54
N GLY A 187 10.16 -13.60 4.66
CA GLY A 187 9.04 -13.84 3.76
C GLY A 187 7.65 -13.82 4.42
N LYS A 188 7.57 -13.51 5.71
CA LYS A 188 6.32 -13.51 6.49
C LYS A 188 5.64 -12.15 6.37
N HIS A 189 4.36 -12.16 6.01
CA HIS A 189 3.63 -10.91 5.81
C HIS A 189 3.23 -10.26 7.13
N VAL A 190 3.19 -8.93 7.13
CA VAL A 190 2.83 -8.08 8.26
C VAL A 190 1.59 -7.29 7.88
N LEU A 191 0.64 -7.10 8.80
CA LEU A 191 -0.49 -6.21 8.62
C LEU A 191 -0.46 -5.10 9.64
N VAL A 192 -0.60 -3.85 9.20
CA VAL A 192 -0.75 -2.70 10.10
C VAL A 192 -2.18 -2.19 10.02
N HIS A 193 -2.80 -1.92 11.16
CA HIS A 193 -4.08 -1.25 11.21
C HIS A 193 -4.14 -0.13 12.25
N CYS A 194 -5.06 0.79 11.99
CA CYS A 194 -5.58 1.74 12.96
C CYS A 194 -7.12 1.66 12.88
N ARG A 195 -7.83 2.77 13.07
CA ARG A 195 -9.29 2.83 12.89
C ARG A 195 -9.72 2.66 11.42
N GLY A 196 -8.96 3.21 10.48
CA GLY A 196 -9.31 3.27 9.04
C GLY A 196 -8.28 2.64 8.09
N GLY A 197 -7.10 2.25 8.59
CA GLY A 197 -5.98 1.83 7.75
C GLY A 197 -5.38 2.98 6.93
N VAL A 198 -5.42 4.19 7.49
CA VAL A 198 -4.87 5.44 6.95
C VAL A 198 -4.30 6.25 8.13
N GLY A 199 -3.59 7.35 7.86
CA GLY A 199 -2.94 8.16 8.89
C GLY A 199 -1.87 7.36 9.63
N ARG A 200 -2.16 6.95 10.87
CA ARG A 200 -1.28 6.13 11.73
C ARG A 200 -0.75 4.87 11.05
N ALA A 201 -1.62 4.10 10.41
CA ALA A 201 -1.20 2.87 9.73
C ALA A 201 -0.37 3.17 8.47
N GLY A 202 -0.70 4.26 7.76
CA GLY A 202 0.09 4.72 6.61
C GLY A 202 1.47 5.23 7.03
N LEU A 203 1.57 5.92 8.17
CA LEU A 203 2.83 6.38 8.75
C LEU A 203 3.78 5.21 9.04
N VAL A 204 3.29 4.14 9.69
CA VAL A 204 4.08 2.93 9.95
C VAL A 204 4.53 2.26 8.65
N ALA A 205 3.66 2.21 7.62
CA ALA A 205 4.04 1.71 6.31
C ALA A 205 5.15 2.56 5.65
N CYS A 206 5.09 3.89 5.77
CA CYS A 206 6.17 4.77 5.31
C CYS A 206 7.48 4.47 6.02
N VAL A 207 7.46 4.31 7.35
CA VAL A 207 8.65 3.94 8.14
C VAL A 207 9.24 2.61 7.66
N TRP A 208 8.40 1.60 7.39
CA TRP A 208 8.83 0.32 6.83
C TRP A 208 9.49 0.47 5.45
N MET A 209 8.88 1.23 4.53
CA MET A 209 9.44 1.47 3.20
C MET A 209 10.78 2.22 3.26
N LEU A 210 10.90 3.22 4.16
CA LEU A 210 12.12 3.98 4.36
C LEU A 210 13.26 3.11 4.90
N LYS A 211 12.98 2.25 5.89
CA LYS A 211 13.96 1.32 6.47
C LYS A 211 14.44 0.26 5.47
N LEU A 212 13.57 -0.18 4.56
CA LEU A 212 13.93 -1.10 3.49
C LEU A 212 14.66 -0.43 2.31
N GLY A 213 14.71 0.91 2.26
CA GLY A 213 15.34 1.64 1.15
C GLY A 213 14.59 1.52 -0.19
N ILE A 214 13.34 1.07 -0.19
CA ILE A 214 12.56 0.78 -1.42
C ILE A 214 11.90 2.01 -2.05
N CYS A 215 12.14 3.21 -1.51
CA CYS A 215 11.71 4.48 -2.11
C CYS A 215 12.72 5.05 -3.12
N GLY A 216 13.82 4.34 -3.40
CA GLY A 216 14.82 4.72 -4.42
C GLY A 216 15.68 5.95 -4.04
N PRO A 217 16.82 6.15 -4.74
CA PRO A 217 17.69 7.30 -4.50
C PRO A 217 17.01 8.62 -4.89
N PRO A 218 17.47 9.78 -4.37
CA PRO A 218 17.01 11.09 -4.86
C PRO A 218 17.20 11.16 -6.38
N GLN A 219 16.21 11.68 -7.11
CA GLN A 219 16.32 11.82 -8.55
C GLN A 219 17.23 13.03 -8.81
N SER A 220 18.48 12.78 -9.19
CA SER A 220 19.28 13.82 -9.82
C SER A 220 18.55 14.27 -11.07
N LYS A 221 18.13 15.54 -11.14
CA LYS A 221 17.56 16.13 -12.36
C LYS A 221 18.60 16.11 -13.49
N GLN A 222 18.71 14.98 -14.18
CA GLN A 222 19.31 14.86 -15.51
C GLN A 222 18.23 14.34 -16.43
N GLN A 223 17.37 15.25 -16.89
CA GLN A 223 16.75 15.28 -18.22
C GLN A 223 15.86 16.52 -18.22
N GLN A 224 16.46 17.68 -18.52
CA GLN A 224 15.69 18.86 -18.89
C GLN A 224 15.71 18.85 -20.41
N ASP A 225 14.62 18.41 -21.01
CA ASP A 225 14.48 18.36 -22.47
C ASP A 225 14.73 19.77 -23.05
N PRO A 226 15.62 19.94 -24.04
CA PRO A 226 16.00 21.25 -24.56
C PRO A 226 14.98 21.77 -25.59
N ILE A 227 13.68 21.74 -25.28
CA ILE A 227 12.64 22.29 -26.15
C ILE A 227 11.56 22.98 -25.31
N THR A 228 11.91 24.08 -24.64
CA THR A 228 11.01 25.24 -24.44
C THR A 228 11.88 26.44 -24.03
N GLN A 229 12.66 26.96 -24.97
CA GLN A 229 13.08 28.36 -24.94
C GLN A 229 12.52 29.03 -26.18
N GLN A 230 11.25 29.42 -26.10
CA GLN A 230 10.69 30.45 -26.96
C GLN A 230 10.28 31.63 -26.08
N THR A 231 11.19 32.62 -26.07
CA THR A 231 10.88 34.05 -26.18
C THR A 231 9.58 34.53 -25.51
N ALA A 232 9.70 34.99 -24.27
CA ALA A 232 8.79 35.99 -23.72
C ALA A 232 9.58 37.29 -23.54
N THR A 233 9.42 38.20 -24.50
CA THR A 233 9.73 39.62 -24.34
C THR A 233 8.74 40.24 -23.35
N PRO A 234 9.16 41.07 -22.38
CA PRO A 234 8.23 41.78 -21.52
C PRO A 234 7.66 43.01 -22.23
N ASP A 235 6.33 43.02 -22.44
CA ASP A 235 5.58 44.22 -22.82
C ASP A 235 5.50 45.21 -21.63
N PRO A 236 5.72 46.51 -21.83
CA PRO A 236 5.67 47.51 -20.78
C PRO A 236 4.30 48.21 -20.77
N ALA A 237 3.28 47.59 -20.18
CA ALA A 237 2.01 48.27 -19.89
C ALA A 237 1.16 47.49 -18.88
N ASP A 238 1.41 47.67 -17.59
CA ASP A 238 0.29 47.76 -16.63
C ASP A 238 0.75 48.44 -15.34
N ALA A 239 0.67 49.76 -15.36
CA ALA A 239 0.78 50.60 -14.18
C ALA A 239 -0.63 50.79 -13.59
N ARG A 240 -0.93 50.16 -12.45
CA ARG A 240 -2.01 50.60 -11.54
C ARG A 240 -1.65 50.38 -10.07
N ASP A 241 -1.46 51.52 -9.42
CA ASP A 241 -1.51 51.93 -8.00
C ASP A 241 -0.75 51.19 -6.88
N PRO A 242 0.09 51.93 -6.10
CA PRO A 242 0.71 51.41 -4.90
C PRO A 242 -0.29 51.39 -3.73
N VAL A 243 -0.62 50.19 -3.25
CA VAL A 243 -1.29 50.02 -1.96
C VAL A 243 -0.35 50.52 -0.85
N ILE A 244 -0.87 51.47 -0.07
CA ILE A 244 -0.26 52.12 1.08
C ILE A 244 0.39 51.08 2.01
N ARG A 245 1.71 51.15 2.20
CA ARG A 245 2.43 50.42 3.24
C ARG A 245 2.26 51.15 4.56
N ASP A 246 1.62 50.50 5.52
CA ASP A 246 1.57 50.95 6.92
C ASP A 246 3.00 50.98 7.51
N PRO A 247 3.48 52.11 8.05
CA PRO A 247 4.85 52.24 8.57
C PRO A 247 5.15 51.45 9.85
N THR A 248 4.18 50.73 10.43
CA THR A 248 4.36 50.09 11.76
C THR A 248 4.56 48.58 11.76
N THR A 249 4.59 47.92 10.60
CA THR A 249 4.92 46.48 10.55
C THR A 249 6.43 46.29 10.41
N GLN A 250 7.15 46.36 11.54
CA GLN A 250 8.52 45.88 11.60
C GLN A 250 8.51 44.37 11.31
N THR A 251 9.07 43.96 10.18
CA THR A 251 9.39 42.55 9.94
C THR A 251 10.33 42.10 11.07
N PRO A 252 10.04 40.99 11.77
CA PRO A 252 10.89 40.52 12.86
C PRO A 252 12.34 40.36 12.38
N PRO A 253 13.34 40.72 13.21
CA PRO A 253 14.74 40.67 12.82
C PRO A 253 15.15 39.24 12.40
N GLU A 254 15.80 39.13 11.24
CA GLU A 254 16.18 37.88 10.55
C GLU A 254 16.90 36.85 11.44
N HIS A 255 17.54 37.29 12.53
CA HIS A 255 18.23 36.41 13.47
C HIS A 255 17.33 35.45 14.26
N MET A 256 16.01 35.70 14.34
CA MET A 256 15.05 34.80 15.01
C MET A 256 14.52 33.68 14.11
N MET A 257 14.82 33.72 12.80
CA MET A 257 14.46 32.66 11.84
C MET A 257 15.72 31.93 11.38
N TYR A 258 16.42 31.29 12.32
CA TYR A 258 17.36 30.23 11.98
C TYR A 258 16.55 28.97 11.62
N GLU A 259 15.74 29.04 10.55
CA GLU A 259 15.18 27.85 9.93
C GLU A 259 16.37 27.02 9.43
N ARG A 260 16.70 25.95 10.17
CA ARG A 260 17.64 24.95 9.70
C ARG A 260 17.10 24.45 8.36
N LYS A 261 17.73 24.90 7.28
CA LYS A 261 17.29 24.61 5.91
C LYS A 261 17.25 23.10 5.73
N VAL A 262 16.05 22.54 5.64
CA VAL A 262 15.86 21.10 5.48
C VAL A 262 16.63 20.65 4.22
N PRO A 263 17.50 19.62 4.31
CA PRO A 263 18.23 19.14 3.15
C PRO A 263 17.28 18.79 2.00
N ARG A 264 17.56 19.28 0.79
CA ARG A 264 16.71 19.04 -0.39
C ARG A 264 16.41 17.57 -0.62
N GLY A 265 17.43 16.72 -0.46
CA GLY A 265 17.25 15.28 -0.60
C GLY A 265 16.31 14.69 0.44
N SER A 266 16.17 15.26 1.64
CA SER A 266 15.22 14.77 2.66
C SER A 266 13.79 15.06 2.22
N MET A 267 13.54 16.26 1.70
CA MET A 267 12.25 16.65 1.15
C MET A 267 11.85 15.81 -0.07
N GLU A 268 12.77 15.56 -1.00
CA GLU A 268 12.48 14.73 -2.18
C GLU A 268 12.10 13.29 -1.80
N LEU A 269 12.80 12.72 -0.80
CA LEU A 269 12.48 11.37 -0.30
C LEU A 269 11.13 11.36 0.44
N LEU A 270 10.85 12.39 1.23
CA LEU A 270 9.58 12.57 1.93
C LEU A 270 8.40 12.66 0.95
N GLU A 271 8.50 13.52 -0.07
CA GLU A 271 7.47 13.66 -1.09
C GLU A 271 7.21 12.34 -1.81
N ARG A 272 8.28 11.59 -2.11
CA ARG A 272 8.17 10.31 -2.80
C ARG A 272 7.53 9.23 -1.94
N VAL A 273 7.94 9.06 -0.68
CA VAL A 273 7.33 8.04 0.20
C VAL A 273 5.85 8.34 0.43
N VAL A 274 5.49 9.63 0.60
CA VAL A 274 4.10 10.07 0.72
C VAL A 274 3.33 9.83 -0.57
N TYR A 275 3.92 10.12 -1.72
CA TYR A 275 3.32 9.84 -3.03
C TYR A 275 3.03 8.35 -3.21
N ILE A 276 4.01 7.49 -2.92
CA ILE A 276 3.88 6.03 -3.05
C ILE A 276 2.72 5.54 -2.17
N ILE A 277 2.72 5.86 -0.87
CA ILE A 277 1.68 5.34 0.02
C ILE A 277 0.29 5.88 -0.35
N ARG A 278 0.20 7.12 -0.83
CA ARG A 278 -1.07 7.71 -1.26
C ARG A 278 -1.62 7.04 -2.51
N ARG A 279 -0.76 6.70 -3.46
CA ARG A 279 -1.14 5.98 -4.68
C ARG A 279 -1.57 4.54 -4.39
N GLN A 280 -0.93 3.89 -3.42
CA GLN A 280 -1.21 2.49 -3.09
C GLN A 280 -2.42 2.31 -2.18
N ARG A 281 -2.66 3.27 -1.27
CA ARG A 281 -3.73 3.16 -0.26
C ARG A 281 -4.88 4.15 -0.48
N SER A 282 -4.58 5.45 -0.43
CA SER A 282 -5.55 6.54 -0.56
C SER A 282 -4.80 7.88 -0.43
N VAL A 283 -5.33 8.96 -1.03
CA VAL A 283 -4.87 10.33 -0.77
C VAL A 283 -4.82 10.70 0.73
N LYS A 284 -5.62 10.02 1.56
CA LYS A 284 -5.64 10.18 3.02
C LYS A 284 -4.64 9.30 3.77
N ALA A 285 -3.75 8.58 3.09
CA ALA A 285 -2.81 7.67 3.75
C ALA A 285 -1.94 8.36 4.80
N ILE A 286 -1.63 9.65 4.60
CA ILE A 286 -1.06 10.57 5.58
C ILE A 286 -2.02 11.75 5.71
N GLU A 287 -2.44 12.05 6.94
CA GLU A 287 -3.61 12.90 7.25
C GLU A 287 -3.23 14.26 7.83
N THR A 288 -2.12 14.33 8.58
CA THR A 288 -1.80 15.50 9.41
C THR A 288 -0.40 16.05 9.14
N TYR A 289 -0.19 17.31 9.54
CA TYR A 289 1.12 17.96 9.46
C TYR A 289 2.14 17.25 10.36
N GLU A 290 1.71 16.82 11.54
CA GLU A 290 2.51 16.11 12.53
C GLU A 290 3.10 14.83 11.94
N GLN A 291 2.32 14.10 11.13
CA GLN A 291 2.78 12.91 10.43
C GLN A 291 3.82 13.21 9.35
N VAL A 292 3.64 14.30 8.60
CA VAL A 292 4.64 14.73 7.60
C VAL A 292 5.93 15.15 8.29
N ARG A 293 5.83 15.93 9.37
CA ARG A 293 6.98 16.36 10.17
C ARG A 293 7.72 15.17 10.77
N PHE A 294 7.00 14.19 11.31
CA PHE A 294 7.59 12.97 11.85
C PHE A 294 8.36 12.17 10.79
N LEU A 295 7.81 12.03 9.58
CA LEU A 295 8.52 11.33 8.49
C LEU A 295 9.80 12.06 8.08
N LEU A 296 9.79 13.40 8.09
CA LEU A 296 11.00 14.17 7.83
C LEU A 296 12.06 13.94 8.91
N GLU A 297 11.67 14.02 10.17
CA GLU A 297 12.55 13.74 11.32
C GLU A 297 13.12 12.31 11.24
N PHE A 298 12.29 11.34 10.87
CA PHE A 298 12.71 9.97 10.68
C PHE A 298 13.72 9.80 9.54
N ILE A 299 13.54 10.52 8.42
CA ILE A 299 14.49 10.52 7.31
C ILE A 299 15.85 11.09 7.73
N GLU A 300 15.85 12.22 8.45
CA GLU A 300 17.07 12.83 8.99
C GLU A 300 17.77 11.87 9.96
N TYR A 301 17.00 11.25 10.86
CA TYR A 301 17.51 10.23 11.80
C TYR A 301 18.21 9.07 11.08
N LEU A 302 17.63 8.55 10.00
CA LEU A 302 18.28 7.47 9.22
C LEU A 302 19.59 7.92 8.57
N ARG A 303 19.69 9.18 8.15
CA ARG A 303 20.93 9.73 7.56
C ARG A 303 22.01 9.92 8.59
N ASP A 304 21.65 10.40 9.77
CA ASP A 304 22.58 10.55 10.88
C ASP A 304 23.15 9.17 11.28
N LEU A 305 22.30 8.14 11.33
CA LEU A 305 22.76 6.76 11.55
C LEU A 305 23.74 6.27 10.47
N ASP A 306 23.45 6.52 9.19
CA ASP A 306 24.32 6.12 8.08
C ASP A 306 25.68 6.86 8.12
N ALA A 307 25.68 8.15 8.44
CA ALA A 307 26.90 8.94 8.63
C ALA A 307 27.72 8.44 9.83
N MET A 308 27.06 8.09 10.93
CA MET A 308 27.70 7.49 12.09
C MET A 308 28.28 6.09 11.80
N SER A 309 27.62 5.27 10.98
CA SER A 309 28.20 3.98 10.58
C SER A 309 29.42 4.14 9.68
N LYS A 310 29.39 5.08 8.73
CA LYS A 310 30.53 5.34 7.81
C LYS A 310 31.78 5.88 8.51
N SER A 311 31.60 6.71 9.55
CA SER A 311 32.72 7.23 10.35
C SER A 311 33.35 6.19 11.28
N ARG A 312 32.68 5.05 11.52
CA ARG A 312 33.17 3.97 12.38
C ARG A 312 33.89 2.85 11.62
N GLU A 313 33.85 2.84 10.28
CA GLU A 313 34.65 1.88 9.52
C GLU A 313 36.14 2.28 9.57
N PRO A 314 37.04 1.42 10.08
CA PRO A 314 38.47 1.72 10.11
C PRO A 314 39.00 1.82 8.68
N LEU A 315 39.82 2.85 8.42
CA LEU A 315 40.63 2.94 7.20
C LEU A 315 41.53 1.71 7.11
N VAL A 316 41.10 0.69 6.37
CA VAL A 316 41.97 -0.43 5.99
C VAL A 316 42.93 0.12 4.93
N SER A 317 44.10 0.56 5.39
CA SER A 317 45.28 0.88 4.57
C SER A 317 46.24 -0.29 4.53
#